data_AF-A0A1M6QTD1-F1
#
_entry.id   AF-A0A1M6QTD1-F1
#
_cell.length_a   1.000
_cell.length_b   1.000
_cell.length_c   1.000
_cell.angle_alpha   90.00
_cell.angle_beta   90.00
_cell.angle_gamma   90.00
#
_symmetry.space_group_name_H-M   'P 1'
#
loop_
_entity.id
_entity.type
_entity.pdbx_description
1 polymer ?
#
loop_
_entity_poly.entity_id
_entity_poly.type
_entity_poly.pdbx_seq_one_letter_code
_entity_poly.pdbx_strand_id
1 'polypeptide(L)'
;MYTFVNVFLVILTTIACTIFFKVFINLVSMYYETLLLHEAIRLLLISIRQSRQHTQQSLSIESGISRQFISQMECGKRVPSLDTLSQLSIALKTNISSLMAELDRIYQHLVWQQNPKNAENALSDMQNAAESVYPSLEYIRNAKGFHQP
;
A
#
# COMPACT_ATOMS: atom_id res chain seq x y z
N MET A 1 -31.50 42.37 19.88
CA MET A 1 -31.88 40.94 19.92
C MET A 1 -31.51 40.21 18.63
N TYR A 2 -31.92 40.68 17.45
CA TYR A 2 -31.60 40.07 16.15
C TYR A 2 -30.09 39.91 15.84
N THR A 3 -29.27 40.89 16.23
CA THR A 3 -27.81 40.84 16.04
C THR A 3 -27.16 39.70 16.83
N PHE A 4 -27.61 39.47 18.06
CA PHE A 4 -27.09 38.41 18.92
C PHE A 4 -27.42 37.00 18.37
N VAL A 5 -28.66 36.81 17.89
CA VAL A 5 -29.10 35.54 17.30
C VAL A 5 -28.32 35.19 16.02
N ASN A 6 -28.05 36.19 15.16
CA ASN A 6 -27.28 35.98 13.94
C ASN A 6 -25.81 35.62 14.22
N VAL A 7 -25.17 36.28 15.19
CA VAL A 7 -23.78 35.97 15.59
C VAL A 7 -23.68 34.54 16.12
N PHE A 8 -24.64 34.12 16.95
CA PHE A 8 -24.68 32.75 17.47
C PHE A 8 -24.87 31.70 16.38
N LEU A 9 -25.76 31.97 15.41
CA LEU A 9 -25.99 31.09 14.27
C LEU A 9 -24.73 30.92 13.40
N VAL A 10 -23.98 31.99 13.15
CA VAL A 10 -22.73 31.96 12.36
C VAL A 10 -21.63 31.17 13.09
N ILE A 11 -21.53 31.32 14.41
CA ILE A 11 -20.56 30.56 15.21
C ILE A 11 -20.92 29.06 15.19
N LEU A 12 -22.20 28.72 15.34
CA LEU A 12 -22.63 27.32 15.28
C LEU A 12 -22.38 26.69 13.90
N THR A 13 -22.65 27.40 12.80
CA THR A 13 -22.42 26.88 11.46
C THR A 13 -20.94 26.75 11.11
N THR A 14 -20.09 27.68 11.55
CA THR A 14 -18.63 27.59 11.35
C THR A 14 -18.01 26.44 12.16
N ILE A 15 -18.41 26.25 13.43
CA ILE A 15 -17.97 25.11 14.24
C ILE A 15 -18.47 23.80 13.61
N ALA A 16 -19.74 23.70 13.21
CA ALA A 16 -20.26 22.50 12.57
C ALA A 16 -19.52 22.17 11.25
N CYS A 17 -19.23 23.18 10.43
CA CYS A 17 -18.50 23.03 9.17
C CYS A 17 -17.06 22.54 9.39
N THR A 18 -16.34 23.10 10.37
CA THR A 18 -14.97 22.68 10.70
C THR A 18 -14.91 21.26 11.26
N ILE A 19 -15.86 20.88 12.12
CA ILE A 19 -15.99 19.51 12.64
C ILE A 19 -16.27 18.55 11.48
N PHE A 20 -17.25 18.86 10.63
CA PHE A 20 -17.60 18.04 9.47
C PHE A 20 -16.41 17.86 8.52
N PHE A 21 -15.70 18.95 8.19
CA PHE A 21 -14.53 18.91 7.33
C PHE A 21 -13.39 18.07 7.94
N LYS A 22 -13.13 18.21 9.23
CA LYS A 22 -12.07 17.44 9.91
C LYS A 22 -12.42 15.95 9.99
N VAL A 23 -13.67 15.60 10.25
CA VAL A 23 -14.16 14.21 10.21
C VAL A 23 -14.01 13.66 8.80
N PHE A 24 -14.41 14.41 7.79
CA PHE A 24 -14.29 14.01 6.39
C PHE A 24 -12.82 13.77 5.99
N ILE A 25 -11.92 14.71 6.30
CA ILE A 25 -10.48 14.56 6.04
C ILE A 25 -9.89 13.36 6.78
N ASN A 26 -10.24 13.13 8.05
CA ASN A 26 -9.77 11.96 8.80
C ASN A 26 -10.30 10.65 8.21
N LEU A 27 -11.55 10.61 7.74
CA LEU A 27 -12.15 9.42 7.15
C LEU A 27 -11.49 9.08 5.81
N VAL A 28 -11.24 10.10 5.00
CA VAL A 28 -10.48 10.00 3.75
C VAL A 28 -9.04 9.55 4.04
N SER A 29 -8.34 10.18 4.99
CA SER A 29 -6.99 9.81 5.41
C SER A 29 -6.91 8.37 5.93
N MET A 30 -7.86 7.93 6.75
CA MET A 30 -7.96 6.56 7.24
C MET A 30 -8.16 5.56 6.09
N TYR A 31 -9.02 5.88 5.13
CA TYR A 31 -9.25 5.03 3.96
C TYR A 31 -7.98 4.89 3.09
N TYR A 32 -7.24 5.99 2.89
CA TYR A 32 -5.98 5.96 2.15
C TYR A 32 -4.93 5.06 2.82
N GLU A 33 -4.76 5.16 4.14
CA GLU A 33 -3.81 4.31 4.88
C GLU A 33 -4.12 2.83 4.71
N THR A 34 -5.40 2.47 4.80
CA THR A 34 -5.80 1.07 4.59
C THR A 34 -5.49 0.62 3.17
N LEU A 35 -5.82 1.41 2.14
CA LEU A 35 -5.57 1.07 0.74
C LEU A 35 -4.08 0.86 0.45
N LEU A 36 -3.22 1.70 1.05
CA LEU A 36 -1.77 1.66 0.84
C LEU A 36 -1.14 0.40 1.44
N LEU A 37 -1.63 -0.04 2.61
CA LEU A 37 -1.24 -1.31 3.21
C LEU A 37 -1.63 -2.52 2.35
N HIS A 38 -2.83 -2.51 1.75
CA HIS A 38 -3.28 -3.59 0.87
C HIS A 38 -2.36 -3.74 -0.34
N GLU A 39 -1.96 -2.61 -0.95
CA GLU A 39 -1.04 -2.61 -2.09
C GLU A 39 0.37 -3.06 -1.69
N ALA A 40 0.88 -2.61 -0.55
CA ALA A 40 2.19 -3.03 -0.05
C ALA A 40 2.28 -4.55 0.14
N ILE A 41 1.28 -5.14 0.81
CA ILE A 41 1.21 -6.58 1.05
C ILE A 41 1.05 -7.36 -0.25
N ARG A 42 0.21 -6.86 -1.17
CA ARG A 42 0.04 -7.45 -2.49
C ARG A 42 1.37 -7.56 -3.24
N LEU A 43 2.13 -6.47 -3.32
CA LEU A 43 3.42 -6.43 -4.03
C LEU A 43 4.45 -7.35 -3.35
N LEU A 44 4.52 -7.33 -2.03
CA LEU A 44 5.37 -8.21 -1.24
C LEU A 44 5.10 -9.69 -1.54
N LEU A 45 3.82 -10.10 -1.48
CA LEU A 45 3.45 -11.49 -1.64
C LEU A 45 3.74 -11.99 -3.06
N ILE A 46 3.41 -11.19 -4.09
CA ILE A 46 3.69 -11.53 -5.49
C ILE A 46 5.19 -11.67 -5.72
N SER A 47 5.99 -10.68 -5.29
CA SER A 47 7.44 -10.65 -5.53
C SER A 47 8.15 -11.84 -4.89
N ILE A 48 7.90 -12.12 -3.61
CA ILE A 48 8.53 -13.25 -2.92
C ILE A 48 8.05 -14.56 -3.55
N ARG A 49 6.74 -14.73 -3.78
CA ARG A 49 6.20 -15.97 -4.37
C ARG A 49 6.84 -16.28 -5.72
N GLN A 50 6.93 -15.29 -6.61
CA GLN A 50 7.51 -15.45 -7.94
C GLN A 50 9.02 -15.72 -7.88
N SER A 51 9.76 -15.03 -7.00
CA SER A 51 11.20 -15.28 -6.80
C SER A 51 11.50 -16.72 -6.35
N ARG A 52 10.55 -17.33 -5.63
CA ARG A 52 10.60 -18.72 -5.17
C ARG A 52 9.96 -19.72 -6.13
N GLN A 53 9.55 -19.27 -7.32
CA GLN A 53 8.88 -20.08 -8.35
C GLN A 53 7.60 -20.80 -7.87
N HIS A 54 6.95 -20.26 -6.84
CA HIS A 54 5.68 -20.82 -6.37
C HIS A 54 4.53 -20.37 -7.26
N THR A 55 3.65 -21.30 -7.63
CA THR A 55 2.29 -20.96 -8.07
C THR A 55 1.42 -20.67 -6.85
N GLN A 56 0.31 -19.93 -7.03
CA GLN A 56 -0.67 -19.73 -5.95
C GLN A 56 -1.17 -21.06 -5.36
N GLN A 57 -1.32 -22.09 -6.20
CA GLN A 57 -1.73 -23.41 -5.77
C GLN A 57 -0.64 -24.09 -4.93
N SER A 58 0.63 -24.03 -5.37
CA SER A 58 1.73 -24.61 -4.59
C SER A 58 1.91 -23.91 -3.24
N LEU A 59 1.77 -22.58 -3.20
CA LEU A 59 1.85 -21.82 -1.95
C LEU A 59 0.67 -22.15 -1.03
N SER A 60 -0.52 -22.37 -1.60
CA SER A 60 -1.70 -22.82 -0.85
C SER A 60 -1.45 -24.14 -0.14
N ILE A 61 -0.88 -25.12 -0.86
CA ILE A 61 -0.56 -26.43 -0.32
C ILE A 61 0.50 -26.31 0.79
N GLU A 62 1.58 -25.57 0.53
CA GLU A 62 2.70 -25.43 1.48
C GLU A 62 2.32 -24.68 2.77
N SER A 63 1.48 -23.64 2.65
CA SER A 63 1.08 -22.80 3.79
C SER A 63 -0.16 -23.29 4.53
N GLY A 64 -0.93 -24.21 3.95
CA GLY A 64 -2.26 -24.58 4.44
C GLY A 64 -3.32 -23.48 4.27
N ILE A 65 -2.98 -22.36 3.60
CA ILE A 65 -3.90 -21.26 3.32
C ILE A 65 -4.64 -21.56 2.02
N SER A 66 -5.94 -21.22 1.94
CA SER A 66 -6.69 -21.46 0.71
C SER A 66 -6.15 -20.66 -0.48
N ARG A 67 -6.08 -21.29 -1.65
CA ARG A 67 -5.68 -20.64 -2.91
C ARG A 67 -6.50 -19.38 -3.20
N GLN A 68 -7.81 -19.43 -2.90
CA GLN A 68 -8.70 -18.27 -3.05
C GLN A 68 -8.26 -17.10 -2.18
N PHE A 69 -7.88 -17.34 -0.92
CA PHE A 69 -7.42 -16.28 -0.04
C PHE A 69 -6.09 -15.69 -0.49
N ILE A 70 -5.14 -16.54 -0.95
CA ILE A 70 -3.90 -16.09 -1.59
C ILE A 70 -4.19 -15.19 -2.80
N SER A 71 -5.11 -15.60 -3.67
CA SER A 71 -5.52 -14.77 -4.82
C SER A 71 -6.13 -13.44 -4.38
N GLN A 72 -6.98 -13.43 -3.34
CA GLN A 72 -7.58 -12.20 -2.83
C GLN A 72 -6.52 -11.24 -2.24
N MET A 73 -5.49 -11.76 -1.57
CA MET A 73 -4.34 -10.97 -1.12
C MET A 73 -3.54 -10.39 -2.29
N GLU A 74 -3.25 -11.20 -3.32
CA GLU A 74 -2.53 -10.75 -4.53
C GLU A 74 -3.35 -9.81 -5.42
N CYS A 75 -4.67 -9.74 -5.21
CA CYS A 75 -5.53 -8.73 -5.82
C CYS A 75 -5.76 -7.51 -4.92
N GLY A 76 -5.16 -7.43 -3.74
CA GLY A 76 -5.33 -6.32 -2.81
C GLY A 76 -6.74 -6.24 -2.18
N LYS A 77 -7.51 -7.33 -2.22
CA LYS A 77 -8.89 -7.39 -1.69
C LYS A 77 -8.95 -7.80 -0.22
N ARG A 78 -7.88 -8.40 0.30
CA ARG A 78 -7.79 -8.90 1.67
C ARG A 78 -6.39 -8.66 2.20
N VAL A 79 -6.32 -8.33 3.48
CA VAL A 79 -5.09 -8.26 4.26
C VAL A 79 -5.00 -9.52 5.14
N PRO A 80 -3.85 -10.22 5.17
CA PRO A 80 -3.62 -11.33 6.09
C PRO A 80 -3.58 -10.86 7.54
N SER A 81 -3.96 -11.74 8.47
CA SER A 81 -3.63 -11.56 9.89
C SER A 81 -2.14 -11.81 10.14
N LEU A 82 -1.67 -11.49 11.34
CA LEU A 82 -0.30 -11.80 11.76
C LEU A 82 -0.01 -13.31 11.71
N ASP A 83 -0.95 -14.14 12.15
CA ASP A 83 -0.81 -15.60 12.09
C ASP A 83 -0.66 -16.09 10.64
N THR A 84 -1.49 -15.56 9.74
CA THR A 84 -1.39 -15.86 8.30
C THR A 84 -0.05 -15.39 7.72
N LEU A 85 0.43 -14.20 8.09
CA LEU A 85 1.76 -13.73 7.66
C LEU A 85 2.87 -14.65 8.16
N SER A 86 2.76 -15.14 9.40
CA SER A 86 3.69 -16.12 9.95
C SER A 86 3.68 -17.43 9.16
N GLN A 87 2.49 -17.98 8.86
CA GLN A 87 2.34 -19.18 8.02
C GLN A 87 2.94 -18.98 6.62
N LEU A 88 2.65 -17.85 5.98
CA LEU A 88 3.21 -17.50 4.68
C LEU A 88 4.74 -17.38 4.75
N SER A 89 5.29 -16.79 5.81
CA SER A 89 6.74 -16.66 5.96
C SER A 89 7.44 -18.01 5.99
N ILE A 90 6.88 -18.98 6.73
CA ILE A 90 7.39 -20.35 6.82
C ILE A 90 7.30 -21.03 5.44
N ALA A 91 6.14 -20.97 4.78
CA ALA A 91 5.92 -21.59 3.47
C ALA A 91 6.80 -20.99 2.36
N LEU A 92 7.08 -19.69 2.42
CA LEU A 92 7.96 -18.98 1.48
C LEU A 92 9.46 -19.14 1.83
N LYS A 93 9.77 -19.96 2.84
CA LYS A 93 11.14 -20.23 3.31
C LYS A 93 11.87 -18.94 3.68
N THR A 94 11.17 -18.07 4.39
CA THR A 94 11.70 -16.86 4.99
C THR A 94 11.35 -16.82 6.48
N ASN A 95 11.80 -15.79 7.19
CA ASN A 95 11.37 -15.52 8.55
C ASN A 95 10.44 -14.31 8.58
N ILE A 96 9.55 -14.26 9.57
CA ILE A 96 8.56 -13.20 9.70
C ILE A 96 9.20 -11.81 9.81
N SER A 97 10.34 -11.69 10.50
CA SER A 97 11.06 -10.42 10.66
C SER A 97 11.56 -9.85 9.34
N SER A 98 12.14 -10.69 8.48
CA SER A 98 12.58 -10.31 7.14
C SER A 98 11.40 -9.95 6.24
N LEU A 99 10.30 -10.68 6.36
CA LEU A 99 9.08 -10.41 5.59
C LEU A 99 8.46 -9.06 6.00
N MET A 100 8.45 -8.73 7.30
CA MET A 100 8.01 -7.43 7.82
C MET A 100 8.96 -6.29 7.44
N ALA A 101 10.28 -6.53 7.46
CA ALA A 101 11.24 -5.52 7.02
C ALA A 101 11.07 -5.15 5.54
N GLU A 102 10.79 -6.15 4.70
CA GLU A 102 10.50 -5.91 3.28
C GLU A 102 9.14 -5.23 3.08
N LEU A 103 8.13 -5.61 3.86
CA LEU A 103 6.83 -4.93 3.86
C LEU A 103 6.98 -3.44 4.17
N ASP A 104 7.74 -3.10 5.21
CA ASP A 104 7.98 -1.72 5.59
C ASP A 104 8.71 -0.97 4.48
N ARG A 105 9.76 -1.54 3.88
CA ARG A 105 10.46 -0.93 2.71
C ARG A 105 9.49 -0.60 1.57
N ILE A 106 8.63 -1.55 1.18
CA ILE A 106 7.65 -1.36 0.11
C ILE A 106 6.63 -0.29 0.50
N TYR A 107 6.09 -0.35 1.71
CA TYR A 107 5.13 0.61 2.22
C TYR A 107 5.71 2.02 2.23
N GLN A 108 6.92 2.19 2.78
CA GLN A 108 7.62 3.46 2.73
C GLN A 108 7.71 3.95 1.28
N HIS A 109 8.22 3.14 0.35
CA HIS A 109 8.36 3.54 -1.05
C HIS A 109 7.02 3.99 -1.70
N LEU A 110 5.91 3.32 -1.39
CA LEU A 110 4.57 3.72 -1.85
C LEU A 110 4.15 5.07 -1.24
N VAL A 111 4.45 5.31 0.03
CA VAL A 111 4.24 6.61 0.69
C VAL A 111 5.11 7.70 0.04
N TRP A 112 6.38 7.40 -0.25
CA TRP A 112 7.30 8.34 -0.92
C TRP A 112 6.81 8.68 -2.34
N GLN A 113 6.29 7.75 -3.13
CA GLN A 113 5.79 8.05 -4.48
C GLN A 113 4.56 9.00 -4.52
N GLN A 114 3.81 9.12 -3.42
CA GLN A 114 2.64 10.01 -3.36
C GLN A 114 2.95 11.44 -2.90
N ASN A 115 4.20 11.77 -2.56
CA ASN A 115 4.57 13.12 -2.14
C ASN A 115 4.84 14.03 -3.37
N PRO A 116 4.10 15.14 -3.56
CA PRO A 116 4.22 15.99 -4.76
C PRO A 116 5.64 16.55 -5.00
N LYS A 117 6.46 16.67 -3.96
CA LYS A 117 7.88 17.09 -4.07
C LYS A 117 8.76 16.06 -4.80
N ASN A 118 8.36 14.80 -4.85
CA ASN A 118 9.13 13.72 -5.47
C ASN A 118 8.92 13.63 -6.99
N ALA A 119 7.81 14.19 -7.51
CA ALA A 119 7.60 14.31 -8.95
C ALA A 119 8.58 15.31 -9.60
N GLU A 120 8.93 16.38 -8.88
CA GLU A 120 9.94 17.36 -9.29
C GLU A 120 11.36 16.77 -9.20
N ASN A 121 11.65 16.00 -8.15
CA ASN A 121 12.94 15.33 -8.00
C ASN A 121 13.14 14.23 -9.06
N ALA A 122 12.11 13.45 -9.40
CA ALA A 122 12.20 12.41 -10.44
C ALA A 122 12.52 12.97 -11.83
N LEU A 123 12.08 14.19 -12.14
CA LEU A 123 12.46 14.90 -13.37
C LEU A 123 13.94 15.32 -13.35
N SER A 124 14.44 15.75 -12.20
CA SER A 124 15.87 16.06 -12.02
C SER A 124 16.75 14.79 -12.02
N ASP A 125 16.25 13.68 -11.47
CA ASP A 125 16.96 12.40 -11.42
C ASP A 125 17.00 11.72 -12.80
N MET A 126 15.96 11.90 -13.63
CA MET A 126 15.99 11.46 -15.04
C MET A 126 17.05 12.21 -15.86
N GLN A 127 17.42 13.43 -15.49
CA GLN A 127 18.52 14.17 -16.12
C GLN A 127 19.90 13.67 -15.63
N ASN A 128 19.97 13.11 -14.43
CA ASN A 128 21.20 12.58 -13.82
C ASN A 128 21.40 11.05 -14.05
N ALA A 129 20.35 10.32 -14.45
CA ALA A 129 20.34 8.87 -14.68
C ALA A 129 21.00 8.41 -15.99
N ALA A 130 21.73 9.28 -16.69
CA ALA A 130 22.63 8.83 -17.76
C ALA A 130 23.86 8.08 -17.21
N GLU A 131 24.10 8.07 -15.88
CA GLU A 131 25.40 7.64 -15.34
C GLU A 131 25.40 6.66 -14.14
N SER A 132 24.27 6.13 -13.67
CA SER A 132 24.35 4.98 -12.74
C SER A 132 23.16 4.02 -12.83
N VAL A 133 23.48 2.75 -13.06
CA VAL A 133 22.54 1.63 -13.18
C VAL A 133 22.10 1.20 -11.77
N TYR A 134 20.84 1.49 -11.41
CA TYR A 134 20.20 0.97 -10.19
C TYR A 134 19.48 -0.37 -10.47
N PRO A 135 19.87 -1.50 -9.85
CA PRO A 135 19.29 -2.82 -10.16
C PRO A 135 17.95 -3.17 -9.49
N SER A 136 17.36 -2.33 -8.63
CA SER A 136 16.34 -2.78 -7.66
C SER A 136 14.86 -2.49 -7.99
N LEU A 137 14.50 -2.14 -9.23
CA LEU A 137 13.12 -1.81 -9.63
C LEU A 137 12.54 -2.69 -10.75
N GLU A 138 13.21 -3.81 -11.06
CA GLU A 138 12.85 -4.67 -12.19
C GLU A 138 11.41 -5.24 -12.07
N TYR A 139 10.93 -5.46 -10.84
CA TYR A 139 9.55 -5.92 -10.59
C TYR A 139 8.48 -4.86 -10.95
N ILE A 140 8.76 -3.56 -10.81
CA ILE A 140 7.82 -2.49 -11.17
C ILE A 140 7.76 -2.32 -12.69
N ARG A 141 8.91 -2.44 -13.37
CA ARG A 141 8.98 -2.36 -14.84
C ARG A 141 8.26 -3.53 -15.49
N ASN A 142 8.39 -4.73 -14.93
CA ASN A 142 7.74 -5.94 -15.44
C ASN A 142 6.24 -6.01 -15.12
N ALA A 143 5.77 -5.35 -14.04
CA ALA A 143 4.34 -5.29 -13.70
C ALA A 143 3.53 -4.33 -14.59
N LYS A 144 4.15 -3.28 -15.15
CA LYS A 144 3.49 -2.30 -16.04
C LYS A 144 3.25 -2.79 -17.47
N GLY A 145 3.69 -4.01 -17.83
CA GLY A 145 3.55 -4.59 -19.17
C GLY A 145 2.23 -5.33 -19.47
N PHE A 146 1.25 -5.35 -18.56
CA PHE A 146 0.01 -6.12 -18.76
C PHE A 146 -1.21 -5.24 -19.10
N HIS A 147 -1.18 -4.66 -20.29
CA HIS A 147 -2.33 -4.57 -21.20
C HIS A 147 -1.92 -5.45 -22.40
N GLN A 148 -2.62 -6.48 -22.87
CA GLN A 148 -4.05 -6.76 -23.03
C GLN A 148 -4.16 -8.30 -23.39
N PRO A 149 -5.38 -8.85 -23.62
CA PRO A 149 -5.89 -10.14 -23.12
C PRO A 149 -5.06 -11.41 -23.40
#